data_AF-A0A6A3X602-F1
#
_entry.id   AF-A0A6A3X602-F1
#
_cell.length_a   1.000
_cell.length_b   1.000
_cell.length_c   1.000
_cell.angle_alpha   90.00
_cell.angle_beta   90.00
_cell.angle_gamma   90.00
#
_symmetry.space_group_name_H-M   'P 1'
#
loop_
_entity.id
_entity.type
_entity.pdbx_description
1 polymer ?
#
loop_
_entity_poly.entity_id
_entity_poly.type
_entity_poly.pdbx_seq_one_letter_code
_entity_poly.pdbx_strand_id
1 'polypeptide(L)'
;MAQYLREPLLVLDVDRSGIETLQRYTYKMHRLRNDEDHESGCYEALSHGQARDYLFACWSLHVLPYFLVRHVSERHFYGVAHGEAFIKWRAEGDPEYAETVSSSYEWKDAVNYLRPEADAALESLNKLANLDSVNSVIIKRLPMRERLDIVCARLGLPTLDAVGYDDEEDLEETVAEEGRLLQEALGIDEYASGSQTSHDGTSMDISMPNRYPRSSSGEVVENAYFRLLRSPEGEEIAQDDYAQYKLFTAANDEAFGKWCSLYRTRLEIPTTRRRSNPRTIASWLLEHVGVLRHLFAFLPYPELEAKQWTSTDLYQWGAVEAFREQSDAIWRIMNDSTMAQEARDFCSSWHSAVSKGPESTRFQLAGDSQRWARLRRMIGPECCREDTTGLDGEGWALIHVLPYVTSTWSTTPMGRSPSGARGIWYHEFPSVRELCHGILDHEDWSAALHFPAEQTWMDQHASDAAGTTVPTCY
;
A
#
# COMPACT_ATOMS: atom_id res chain seq x y z
N MET A 1 -4.81 -1.21 -11.64
CA MET A 1 -5.82 -2.23 -12.02
C MET A 1 -6.57 -1.90 -13.31
N ALA A 2 -7.13 -0.69 -13.49
CA ALA A 2 -7.82 -0.33 -14.74
C ALA A 2 -6.88 -0.18 -15.96
N GLN A 3 -5.58 0.11 -15.75
CA GLN A 3 -4.61 0.30 -16.86
C GLN A 3 -4.21 -0.99 -17.57
N TYR A 4 -4.29 -2.15 -16.91
CA TYR A 4 -3.83 -3.44 -17.46
C TYR A 4 -4.87 -4.13 -18.35
N LEU A 5 -6.13 -3.82 -18.11
CA LEU A 5 -7.28 -4.40 -18.79
C LEU A 5 -7.98 -3.24 -19.48
N ARG A 6 -7.69 -3.01 -20.76
CA ARG A 6 -8.40 -2.02 -21.60
C ARG A 6 -9.86 -2.46 -21.82
N GLU A 7 -10.60 -2.58 -20.74
CA GLU A 7 -11.99 -2.99 -20.64
C GLU A 7 -12.74 -2.01 -19.76
N PRO A 8 -14.03 -1.75 -20.01
CA PRO A 8 -14.83 -0.94 -19.11
C PRO A 8 -14.95 -1.61 -17.73
N LEU A 9 -14.65 -0.84 -16.68
CA LEU A 9 -14.80 -1.28 -15.29
C LEU A 9 -16.16 -0.82 -14.76
N LEU A 10 -16.96 -1.74 -14.24
CA LEU A 10 -18.25 -1.43 -13.63
C LEU A 10 -18.10 -1.32 -12.12
N VAL A 11 -18.59 -0.21 -11.55
CA VAL A 11 -18.60 0.02 -10.10
C VAL A 11 -20.04 0.12 -9.63
N LEU A 12 -20.43 -0.78 -8.74
CA LEU A 12 -21.70 -0.77 -8.04
C LEU A 12 -21.54 0.00 -6.74
N ASP A 13 -22.19 1.15 -6.63
CA ASP A 13 -22.31 1.84 -5.36
C ASP A 13 -23.42 1.22 -4.53
N VAL A 14 -23.05 0.77 -3.34
CA VAL A 14 -23.99 0.17 -2.39
C VAL A 14 -23.99 1.01 -1.12
N ASP A 15 -25.20 1.36 -0.68
CA ASP A 15 -25.46 2.03 0.58
C ASP A 15 -26.26 1.10 1.52
N ARG A 16 -26.69 1.63 2.68
CA ARG A 16 -27.47 0.86 3.67
C ARG A 16 -28.87 0.45 3.15
N SER A 17 -29.33 1.01 2.03
CA SER A 17 -30.63 0.73 1.42
C SER A 17 -30.55 -0.21 0.20
N GLY A 18 -29.35 -0.41 -0.36
CA GLY A 18 -29.10 -1.34 -1.48
C GLY A 18 -28.18 -0.72 -2.54
N ILE A 19 -28.38 -1.10 -3.80
CA ILE A 19 -27.62 -0.53 -4.92
C ILE A 19 -28.15 0.87 -5.20
N GLU A 20 -27.29 1.88 -5.04
CA GLU A 20 -27.62 3.27 -5.26
C GLU A 20 -27.40 3.66 -6.73
N THR A 21 -26.21 3.39 -7.27
CA THR A 21 -25.86 3.68 -8.66
C THR A 21 -24.92 2.64 -9.27
N LEU A 22 -25.01 2.43 -10.59
CA LEU A 22 -24.01 1.70 -11.36
C LEU A 22 -23.21 2.71 -12.17
N GLN A 23 -21.89 2.68 -12.02
CA GLN A 23 -20.96 3.54 -12.75
C GLN A 23 -20.15 2.69 -13.73
N ARG A 24 -19.88 3.26 -14.90
CA ARG A 24 -18.96 2.68 -15.87
C ARG A 24 -17.75 3.58 -16.00
N TYR A 25 -16.58 3.03 -15.70
CA TYR A 25 -15.28 3.66 -15.86
C TYR A 25 -14.68 3.20 -17.20
N THR A 26 -14.15 4.14 -17.96
CA THR A 26 -13.56 3.94 -19.29
C THR A 26 -12.45 4.98 -19.54
N TYR A 27 -11.90 4.99 -20.74
CA TYR A 27 -10.91 5.97 -21.18
C TYR A 27 -11.49 6.92 -22.22
N LYS A 28 -10.96 8.14 -22.24
CA LYS A 28 -11.29 9.15 -23.25
C LYS A 28 -10.00 9.82 -23.72
N MET A 29 -9.88 9.96 -25.04
CA MET A 29 -8.82 10.76 -25.65
C MET A 29 -9.19 12.25 -25.61
N HIS A 30 -8.26 13.06 -25.13
CA HIS A 30 -8.33 14.51 -25.07
C HIS A 30 -7.24 15.11 -25.95
N ARG A 31 -7.63 16.01 -26.85
CA ARG A 31 -6.67 16.83 -27.61
C ARG A 31 -6.16 17.95 -26.71
N LEU A 32 -4.86 17.95 -26.42
CA LEU A 32 -4.20 19.02 -25.67
C LEU A 32 -3.91 20.22 -26.56
N ARG A 33 -3.60 21.37 -25.93
CA ARG A 33 -3.33 22.64 -26.65
C ARG A 33 -2.05 22.61 -27.48
N ASN A 34 -1.12 21.72 -27.15
CA ASN A 34 0.12 21.48 -27.88
C ASN A 34 -0.07 20.53 -29.07
N ASP A 35 -1.31 20.20 -29.44
CA ASP A 35 -1.64 19.24 -30.51
C ASP A 35 -1.19 17.80 -30.22
N GLU A 36 -0.96 17.46 -28.95
CA GLU A 36 -0.77 16.08 -28.50
C GLU A 36 -2.11 15.50 -28.01
N ASP A 37 -2.22 14.18 -28.09
CA ASP A 37 -3.39 13.46 -27.57
C ASP A 37 -3.05 12.86 -26.20
N HIS A 38 -3.92 13.08 -25.23
CA HIS A 38 -3.80 12.56 -23.87
C HIS A 38 -5.00 11.69 -23.53
N GLU A 39 -4.74 10.43 -23.20
CA GLU A 39 -5.76 9.51 -22.70
C GLU A 39 -5.97 9.74 -21.20
N SER A 40 -7.22 9.98 -20.78
CA SER A 40 -7.56 10.08 -19.37
C SER A 40 -8.66 9.09 -19.00
N GLY A 41 -8.60 8.55 -17.78
CA GLY A 41 -9.71 7.81 -17.20
C GLY A 41 -10.91 8.73 -16.98
N CYS A 42 -12.10 8.24 -17.31
CA CYS A 42 -13.36 8.93 -17.06
C CYS A 42 -14.41 7.94 -16.58
N TYR A 43 -15.49 8.46 -16.01
CA TYR A 43 -16.62 7.63 -15.60
C TYR A 43 -17.95 8.29 -15.93
N GLU A 44 -18.98 7.46 -16.05
CA GLU A 44 -20.36 7.91 -16.17
C GLU A 44 -21.25 7.10 -15.23
N ALA A 45 -22.18 7.78 -14.57
CA ALA A 45 -23.24 7.13 -13.82
C ALA A 45 -24.34 6.67 -14.80
N LEU A 46 -24.61 5.38 -14.83
CA LEU A 46 -25.64 4.80 -15.68
C LEU A 46 -27.01 4.91 -15.00
N SER A 47 -28.01 5.35 -15.76
CA SER A 47 -29.40 5.20 -15.33
C SER A 47 -29.77 3.71 -15.24
N HIS A 48 -30.80 3.38 -14.47
CA HIS A 48 -31.30 2.00 -14.35
C HIS A 48 -31.59 1.34 -15.70
N GLY A 49 -32.14 2.09 -16.66
CA GLY A 49 -32.39 1.61 -18.01
C GLY A 49 -31.09 1.27 -18.75
N GLN A 50 -30.13 2.19 -18.75
CA GLN A 50 -28.82 1.99 -19.39
C GLN A 50 -28.04 0.84 -18.75
N ALA A 51 -28.05 0.75 -17.41
CA ALA A 51 -27.45 -0.34 -16.66
C ALA A 51 -28.05 -1.68 -17.06
N ARG A 52 -29.38 -1.79 -17.08
CA ARG A 52 -30.09 -3.00 -17.50
C ARG A 52 -29.72 -3.38 -18.94
N ASP A 53 -29.76 -2.42 -19.87
CA ASP A 53 -29.53 -2.68 -21.28
C ASP A 53 -28.07 -3.11 -21.54
N TYR A 54 -27.11 -2.50 -20.83
CA TYR A 54 -25.69 -2.89 -20.86
C TYR A 54 -25.50 -4.32 -20.34
N LEU A 55 -26.00 -4.62 -19.14
CA LEU A 55 -25.88 -5.94 -18.53
C LEU A 55 -26.60 -7.02 -19.33
N PHE A 56 -27.74 -6.69 -19.94
CA PHE A 56 -28.45 -7.60 -20.82
C PHE A 56 -27.66 -7.89 -22.12
N ALA A 57 -27.01 -6.87 -22.70
CA ALA A 57 -26.15 -7.07 -23.86
C ALA A 57 -24.93 -7.94 -23.53
N CYS A 58 -24.28 -7.70 -22.39
CA CYS A 58 -23.21 -8.56 -21.86
C CYS A 58 -23.69 -10.00 -21.68
N TRP A 59 -24.83 -10.18 -21.01
CA TRP A 59 -25.43 -11.50 -20.79
C TRP A 59 -25.73 -12.23 -22.09
N SER A 60 -26.28 -11.52 -23.09
CA SER A 60 -26.66 -12.10 -24.39
C SER A 60 -25.47 -12.65 -25.19
N LEU A 61 -24.26 -12.19 -24.90
CA LEU A 61 -23.02 -12.65 -25.53
C LEU A 61 -22.07 -13.36 -24.56
N HIS A 62 -22.55 -13.74 -23.37
CA HIS A 62 -21.74 -14.38 -22.32
C HIS A 62 -20.45 -13.61 -21.99
N VAL A 63 -20.57 -12.29 -21.88
CA VAL A 63 -19.48 -11.40 -21.46
C VAL A 63 -19.67 -11.07 -19.98
N LEU A 64 -18.62 -11.26 -19.18
CA LEU A 64 -18.57 -10.82 -17.78
C LEU A 64 -17.71 -9.58 -17.68
N PRO A 65 -18.29 -8.37 -17.57
CA PRO A 65 -17.51 -7.18 -17.30
C PRO A 65 -16.89 -7.27 -15.90
N TYR A 66 -15.74 -6.62 -15.71
CA TYR A 66 -15.14 -6.52 -14.39
C TYR A 66 -16.02 -5.67 -13.47
N PHE A 67 -16.41 -6.24 -12.34
CA PHE A 67 -17.18 -5.54 -11.32
C PHE A 67 -16.34 -5.25 -10.09
N LEU A 68 -16.50 -4.03 -9.58
CA LEU A 68 -16.20 -3.68 -8.21
C LEU A 68 -17.49 -3.26 -7.51
N VAL A 69 -17.58 -3.57 -6.23
CA VAL A 69 -18.60 -3.04 -5.34
C VAL A 69 -17.95 -2.02 -4.44
N ARG A 70 -18.40 -0.77 -4.49
CA ARG A 70 -17.98 0.27 -3.56
C ARG A 70 -19.03 0.40 -2.47
N HIS A 71 -18.64 0.09 -1.25
CA HIS A 71 -19.49 0.36 -0.10
C HIS A 71 -19.27 1.80 0.33
N VAL A 72 -20.25 2.67 0.09
CA VAL A 72 -20.09 4.13 0.18
C VAL A 72 -19.67 4.56 1.60
N SER A 73 -20.16 3.87 2.63
CA SER A 73 -19.80 4.19 4.02
C SER A 73 -18.42 3.66 4.45
N GLU A 74 -17.88 2.66 3.77
CA GLU A 74 -16.59 2.04 4.14
C GLU A 74 -15.42 2.61 3.32
N ARG A 75 -15.72 3.39 2.28
CA ARG A 75 -14.74 3.95 1.34
C ARG A 75 -13.79 2.88 0.76
N HIS A 76 -14.29 1.65 0.64
CA HIS A 76 -13.53 0.50 0.18
C HIS A 76 -14.19 -0.14 -1.04
N PHE A 77 -13.36 -0.71 -1.93
CA PHE A 77 -13.80 -1.45 -3.10
C PHE A 77 -13.62 -2.95 -2.86
N TYR A 78 -14.62 -3.72 -3.24
CA TYR A 78 -14.60 -5.18 -3.19
C TYR A 78 -14.65 -5.75 -4.60
N GLY A 79 -13.77 -6.71 -4.88
CA GLY A 79 -13.83 -7.49 -6.11
C GLY A 79 -15.01 -8.47 -6.09
N VAL A 80 -15.61 -8.71 -7.26
CA VAL A 80 -16.69 -9.70 -7.41
C VAL A 80 -16.14 -11.01 -7.95
N ALA A 81 -16.33 -12.10 -7.20
CA ALA A 81 -15.99 -13.44 -7.66
C ALA A 81 -17.17 -14.05 -8.43
N HIS A 82 -16.99 -14.26 -9.74
CA HIS A 82 -18.03 -14.83 -10.62
C HIS A 82 -18.06 -16.37 -10.65
N GLY A 83 -17.11 -17.04 -10.00
CA GLY A 83 -17.07 -18.50 -9.87
C GLY A 83 -16.99 -19.24 -11.21
N GLU A 84 -17.70 -20.38 -11.30
CA GLU A 84 -17.70 -21.25 -12.49
C GLU A 84 -18.19 -20.54 -13.76
N ALA A 85 -19.11 -19.57 -13.65
CA ALA A 85 -19.63 -18.84 -14.79
C ALA A 85 -18.52 -18.12 -15.57
N PHE A 86 -17.55 -17.53 -14.86
CA PHE A 86 -16.38 -16.90 -15.49
C PHE A 86 -15.54 -17.91 -16.25
N ILE A 87 -15.23 -19.04 -15.63
CA ILE A 87 -14.40 -20.08 -16.24
C ILE A 87 -15.06 -20.60 -17.52
N LYS A 88 -16.37 -20.87 -17.47
CA LYS A 88 -17.14 -21.33 -18.61
C LYS A 88 -17.19 -20.31 -19.73
N TRP A 89 -17.60 -19.08 -19.42
CA TRP A 89 -17.77 -18.05 -20.43
C TRP A 89 -16.45 -17.58 -21.02
N ARG A 90 -15.34 -17.63 -20.28
CA ARG A 90 -14.01 -17.36 -20.81
C ARG A 90 -13.53 -18.45 -21.77
N ALA A 91 -13.90 -19.71 -21.55
CA ALA A 91 -13.56 -20.83 -22.44
C ALA A 91 -14.39 -20.87 -23.75
N GLU A 92 -15.55 -20.20 -23.78
CA GLU A 92 -16.37 -20.12 -24.97
C GLU A 92 -15.71 -19.25 -26.06
N GLY A 93 -15.57 -19.83 -27.25
CA GLY A 93 -14.91 -19.21 -28.40
C GLY A 93 -13.39 -19.10 -28.29
N ASP A 94 -12.79 -19.65 -27.23
CA ASP A 94 -11.34 -19.64 -26.97
C ASP A 94 -10.84 -21.09 -26.74
N PRO A 95 -10.41 -21.80 -27.79
CA PRO A 95 -9.91 -23.16 -27.68
C PRO A 95 -8.65 -23.28 -26.81
N GLU A 96 -7.75 -22.30 -26.88
CA GLU A 96 -6.49 -22.31 -26.13
C GLU A 96 -6.75 -22.22 -24.63
N TYR A 97 -7.60 -21.27 -24.21
CA TYR A 97 -7.99 -21.19 -22.80
C TYR A 97 -8.76 -22.44 -22.36
N ALA A 98 -9.68 -22.95 -23.19
CA ALA A 98 -10.47 -24.15 -22.87
C ALA A 98 -9.60 -25.39 -22.61
N GLU A 99 -8.44 -25.53 -23.27
CA GLU A 99 -7.50 -26.62 -23.01
C GLU A 99 -6.92 -26.56 -21.58
N THR A 100 -6.65 -25.37 -21.06
CA THR A 100 -6.10 -25.14 -19.70
C THR A 100 -7.09 -25.43 -18.57
N VAL A 101 -8.39 -25.41 -18.87
CA VAL A 101 -9.46 -25.63 -17.88
C VAL A 101 -9.48 -27.09 -17.42
N SER A 102 -9.74 -27.34 -16.13
CA SER A 102 -9.85 -28.71 -15.60
C SER A 102 -10.89 -29.57 -16.33
N SER A 103 -10.60 -30.85 -16.57
CA SER A 103 -11.56 -31.82 -17.14
C SER A 103 -12.68 -32.23 -16.17
N SER A 104 -12.66 -31.75 -14.92
CA SER A 104 -13.72 -31.98 -13.95
C SER A 104 -15.04 -31.27 -14.27
N TYR A 105 -15.05 -30.30 -15.19
CA TYR A 105 -16.25 -29.57 -15.58
C TYR A 105 -17.04 -30.32 -16.66
N GLU A 106 -18.31 -30.66 -16.36
CA GLU A 106 -19.19 -31.44 -17.26
C GLU A 106 -19.42 -30.75 -18.62
N TRP A 107 -19.36 -29.42 -18.68
CA TRP A 107 -19.58 -28.66 -19.90
C TRP A 107 -18.35 -28.57 -20.81
N LYS A 108 -17.15 -28.98 -20.34
CA LYS A 108 -15.88 -28.78 -21.06
C LYS A 108 -15.92 -29.37 -22.48
N ASP A 109 -16.38 -30.61 -22.61
CA ASP A 109 -16.39 -31.33 -23.90
C ASP A 109 -17.37 -30.72 -24.92
N ALA A 110 -18.35 -29.93 -24.46
CA ALA A 110 -19.36 -29.30 -25.30
C ALA A 110 -19.15 -27.79 -25.48
N VAL A 111 -18.15 -27.18 -24.83
CA VAL A 111 -18.05 -25.71 -24.68
C VAL A 111 -17.93 -24.98 -26.01
N ASN A 112 -17.21 -25.54 -26.97
CA ASN A 112 -16.98 -24.94 -28.30
C ASN A 112 -17.54 -25.81 -29.43
N TYR A 113 -18.41 -26.78 -29.11
CA TYR A 113 -19.06 -27.60 -30.13
C TYR A 113 -20.15 -26.80 -30.85
N LEU A 114 -19.97 -26.61 -32.16
CA LEU A 114 -20.96 -26.04 -33.06
C LEU A 114 -21.74 -27.16 -33.75
N ARG A 115 -23.07 -27.11 -33.64
CA ARG A 115 -23.93 -28.00 -34.43
C ARG A 115 -23.80 -27.65 -35.92
N PRO A 116 -23.86 -28.63 -36.84
CA PRO A 116 -23.76 -28.38 -38.28
C PRO A 116 -24.78 -27.36 -38.82
N GLU A 117 -25.95 -27.26 -38.20
CA GLU A 117 -27.02 -26.32 -38.55
C GLU A 117 -26.70 -24.85 -38.20
N ALA A 118 -25.69 -24.62 -37.36
CA ALA A 118 -25.21 -23.30 -36.93
C ALA A 118 -23.87 -22.91 -37.59
N ASP A 119 -23.47 -23.62 -38.66
CA ASP A 119 -22.22 -23.39 -39.38
C ASP A 119 -22.30 -22.20 -40.36
N ALA A 120 -22.79 -21.06 -39.87
CA ALA A 120 -22.70 -19.80 -40.60
C ALA A 120 -21.26 -19.27 -40.52
N ALA A 121 -20.71 -18.82 -41.65
CA ALA A 121 -19.40 -18.17 -41.66
C ALA A 121 -19.45 -16.87 -40.85
N LEU A 122 -18.49 -16.67 -39.93
CA LEU A 122 -18.43 -15.50 -39.05
C LEU A 122 -18.47 -14.17 -39.83
N GLU A 123 -17.82 -14.14 -41.00
CA GLU A 123 -17.77 -12.97 -41.90
C GLU A 123 -19.11 -12.62 -42.55
N SER A 124 -20.02 -13.58 -42.64
CA SER A 124 -21.36 -13.38 -43.23
C SER A 124 -22.41 -12.97 -42.20
N LEU A 125 -22.06 -13.03 -40.90
CA LEU A 125 -22.97 -12.71 -39.81
C LEU A 125 -23.02 -11.21 -39.56
N ASN A 126 -24.24 -10.66 -39.47
CA ASN A 126 -24.43 -9.32 -38.93
C ASN A 126 -24.19 -9.33 -37.41
N LYS A 127 -22.93 -9.13 -36.99
CA LYS A 127 -22.52 -9.13 -35.58
C LYS A 127 -23.27 -8.11 -34.72
N LEU A 128 -23.83 -7.06 -35.32
CA LEU A 128 -24.63 -6.03 -34.64
C LEU A 128 -26.07 -6.47 -34.34
N ALA A 129 -26.57 -7.53 -34.98
CA ALA A 129 -27.92 -8.05 -34.72
C ALA A 129 -27.95 -8.86 -33.42
N ASN A 130 -28.72 -8.38 -32.42
CA ASN A 130 -28.93 -9.11 -31.17
C ASN A 130 -30.04 -10.17 -31.33
N LEU A 131 -29.74 -11.27 -32.00
CA LEU A 131 -30.62 -12.41 -32.21
C LEU A 131 -29.98 -13.69 -31.65
N ASP A 132 -30.77 -14.58 -31.05
CA ASP A 132 -30.26 -15.81 -30.42
C ASP A 132 -29.46 -16.69 -31.39
N SER A 133 -29.88 -16.77 -32.64
CA SER A 133 -29.18 -17.51 -33.69
C SER A 133 -27.80 -16.93 -34.02
N VAL A 134 -27.67 -15.61 -34.00
CA VAL A 134 -26.40 -14.89 -34.23
C VAL A 134 -25.50 -15.00 -33.00
N ASN A 135 -26.07 -14.75 -31.82
CA ASN A 135 -25.36 -14.80 -30.54
C ASN A 135 -24.78 -16.19 -30.27
N SER A 136 -25.52 -17.25 -30.57
CA SER A 136 -25.06 -18.63 -30.41
C SER A 136 -23.80 -18.94 -31.23
N VAL A 137 -23.68 -18.39 -32.44
CA VAL A 137 -22.47 -18.56 -33.26
C VAL A 137 -21.32 -17.71 -32.73
N ILE A 138 -21.59 -16.45 -32.35
CA ILE A 138 -20.59 -15.54 -31.77
C ILE A 138 -19.97 -16.14 -30.51
N ILE A 139 -20.80 -16.61 -29.57
CA ILE A 139 -20.37 -17.20 -28.29
C ILE A 139 -19.39 -18.36 -28.52
N LYS A 140 -19.63 -19.20 -29.53
CA LYS A 140 -18.81 -20.40 -29.78
C LYS A 140 -17.58 -20.17 -30.64
N ARG A 141 -17.43 -18.99 -31.25
CA ARG A 141 -16.34 -18.70 -32.21
C ARG A 141 -15.43 -17.55 -31.83
N LEU A 142 -15.87 -16.69 -30.91
CA LEU A 142 -15.10 -15.51 -30.52
C LEU A 142 -14.77 -15.54 -29.02
N PRO A 143 -13.53 -15.19 -28.64
CA PRO A 143 -13.15 -15.07 -27.24
C PRO A 143 -13.96 -13.96 -26.56
N MET A 144 -14.03 -14.02 -25.22
CA MET A 144 -14.87 -13.10 -24.43
C MET A 144 -14.54 -11.62 -24.67
N ARG A 145 -13.27 -11.30 -24.97
CA ARG A 145 -12.82 -9.94 -25.29
C ARG A 145 -13.45 -9.39 -26.56
N GLU A 146 -13.37 -10.14 -27.66
CA GLU A 146 -14.00 -9.72 -28.93
C GLU A 146 -15.52 -9.64 -28.80
N ARG A 147 -16.12 -10.49 -27.95
CA ARG A 147 -17.55 -10.40 -27.63
C ARG A 147 -17.89 -9.13 -26.88
N LEU A 148 -17.03 -8.66 -25.98
CA LEU A 148 -17.18 -7.37 -25.30
C LEU A 148 -17.14 -6.20 -26.30
N ASP A 149 -16.25 -6.24 -27.30
CA ASP A 149 -16.22 -5.20 -28.34
C ASP A 149 -17.52 -5.16 -29.15
N ILE A 150 -18.11 -6.33 -29.43
CA ILE A 150 -19.43 -6.41 -30.07
C ILE A 150 -20.53 -5.84 -29.15
N VAL A 151 -20.47 -6.08 -27.83
CA VAL A 151 -21.40 -5.46 -26.87
C VAL A 151 -21.29 -3.94 -26.93
N CYS A 152 -20.07 -3.41 -26.87
CA CYS A 152 -19.81 -1.97 -26.97
C CYS A 152 -20.36 -1.40 -28.29
N ALA A 153 -20.05 -2.04 -29.42
CA ALA A 153 -20.51 -1.62 -30.74
C ALA A 153 -22.05 -1.62 -30.86
N ARG A 154 -22.73 -2.65 -30.33
CA ARG A 154 -24.21 -2.74 -30.32
C ARG A 154 -24.87 -1.61 -29.52
N LEU A 155 -24.19 -1.11 -28.49
CA LEU A 155 -24.67 -0.04 -27.63
C LEU A 155 -24.16 1.35 -28.07
N GLY A 156 -23.41 1.45 -29.17
CA GLY A 156 -22.82 2.71 -29.65
C GLY A 156 -21.71 3.25 -28.76
N LEU A 157 -21.01 2.37 -28.05
CA LEU A 157 -19.94 2.72 -27.12
C LEU A 157 -18.57 2.57 -27.79
N PRO A 158 -17.57 3.37 -27.37
CA PRO A 158 -16.20 3.20 -27.83
C PRO A 158 -15.68 1.79 -27.47
N THR A 159 -15.01 1.15 -28.42
CA THR A 159 -14.21 -0.05 -28.18
C THR A 159 -12.81 0.38 -27.76
N LEU A 160 -12.32 -0.16 -26.65
CA LEU A 160 -10.96 0.06 -26.19
C LEU A 160 -10.02 -0.90 -26.91
N ASP A 161 -8.80 -0.47 -27.21
CA ASP A 161 -7.80 -1.32 -27.85
C ASP A 161 -7.48 -2.54 -26.99
N ALA A 162 -7.37 -3.72 -27.60
CA ALA A 162 -7.09 -4.96 -26.87
C ALA A 162 -5.60 -5.09 -26.49
N VAL A 163 -4.73 -4.29 -27.11
CA VAL A 163 -3.31 -4.22 -26.77
C VAL A 163 -3.18 -3.48 -25.43
N GLY A 164 -2.68 -4.18 -24.40
CA GLY A 164 -2.25 -3.56 -23.13
C GLY A 164 -1.13 -2.56 -23.36
N TYR A 165 -0.56 -1.99 -22.29
CA TYR A 165 0.74 -1.33 -22.46
C TYR A 165 1.74 -2.41 -22.92
N ASP A 166 2.47 -2.14 -24.01
CA ASP A 166 3.26 -3.14 -24.75
C ASP A 166 4.37 -3.82 -23.92
N ASP A 167 4.67 -3.28 -22.73
CA ASP A 167 5.66 -3.81 -21.81
C ASP A 167 5.26 -3.53 -20.35
N GLU A 168 4.80 -4.57 -19.64
CA GLU A 168 4.46 -4.48 -18.20
C GLU A 168 5.69 -4.17 -17.35
N GLU A 169 6.87 -4.65 -17.76
CA GLU A 169 8.14 -4.41 -17.09
C GLU A 169 8.55 -2.94 -17.23
N ASP A 170 8.41 -2.37 -18.45
CA ASP A 170 8.64 -0.94 -18.71
C ASP A 170 7.66 -0.04 -17.95
N LEU A 171 6.40 -0.45 -17.80
CA LEU A 171 5.42 0.31 -17.01
C LEU A 171 5.73 0.24 -15.51
N GLU A 172 6.10 -0.93 -14.99
CA GLU A 172 6.54 -1.06 -13.59
C GLU A 172 7.80 -0.24 -13.33
N GLU A 173 8.76 -0.26 -14.26
CA GLU A 173 9.97 0.56 -14.22
C GLU A 173 9.63 2.06 -14.27
N THR A 174 8.75 2.48 -15.18
CA THR A 174 8.29 3.87 -15.30
C THR A 174 7.57 4.33 -14.04
N VAL A 175 6.68 3.51 -13.47
CA VAL A 175 5.98 3.86 -12.22
C VAL A 175 6.94 3.93 -11.05
N ALA A 176 7.93 3.04 -10.99
CA ALA A 176 8.98 3.09 -9.96
C ALA A 176 9.84 4.35 -10.11
N GLU A 177 10.22 4.71 -11.34
CA GLU A 177 11.03 5.89 -11.65
C GLU A 177 10.28 7.19 -11.36
N GLU A 178 9.03 7.33 -11.80
CA GLU A 178 8.19 8.48 -11.47
C GLU A 178 7.95 8.58 -9.95
N GLY A 179 7.77 7.43 -9.29
CA GLY A 179 7.70 7.35 -7.83
C GLY A 179 8.97 7.85 -7.14
N ARG A 180 10.14 7.53 -7.69
CA ARG A 180 11.46 7.99 -7.24
C ARG A 180 11.60 9.51 -7.41
N LEU A 181 11.27 10.03 -8.59
CA LEU A 181 11.32 11.47 -8.89
C LEU A 181 10.41 12.29 -7.97
N LEU A 182 9.20 11.79 -7.68
CA LEU A 182 8.29 12.43 -6.73
C LEU A 182 8.86 12.47 -5.31
N GLN A 183 9.51 11.39 -4.87
CA GLN A 183 10.16 11.36 -3.55
C GLN A 183 11.32 12.36 -3.49
N GLU A 184 12.15 12.41 -4.53
CA GLU A 184 13.27 13.36 -4.63
C GLU A 184 12.78 14.81 -4.68
N ALA A 185 11.67 15.09 -5.35
CA ALA A 185 11.04 16.41 -5.34
C ALA A 185 10.52 16.83 -3.96
N LEU A 186 10.16 15.87 -3.10
CA LEU A 186 9.81 16.08 -1.69
C LEU A 186 11.05 16.18 -0.77
N GLY A 187 12.26 16.18 -1.35
CA GLY A 187 13.53 16.29 -0.62
C GLY A 187 14.07 14.97 -0.08
N ILE A 188 13.45 13.83 -0.40
CA ILE A 188 13.98 12.50 -0.02
C ILE A 188 15.22 12.23 -0.88
N ASP A 189 16.35 11.92 -0.24
CA ASP A 189 17.61 11.69 -0.95
C ASP A 189 17.64 10.39 -1.75
N GLU A 190 18.58 10.31 -2.70
CA GLU A 190 18.81 9.16 -3.59
C GLU A 190 19.07 7.82 -2.84
N TYR A 191 19.62 7.87 -1.61
CA TYR A 191 19.82 6.66 -0.79
C TYR A 191 18.51 6.14 -0.18
N ALA A 192 17.47 6.97 -0.16
CA ALA A 192 16.15 6.67 0.36
C ALA A 192 15.12 6.40 -0.72
N SER A 193 15.29 6.98 -1.90
CA SER A 193 14.42 6.79 -3.06
C SER A 193 14.63 5.45 -3.78
N GLY A 194 15.67 4.69 -3.40
CA GLY A 194 16.01 3.40 -3.99
C GLY A 194 16.98 3.49 -5.17
N SER A 195 17.52 4.68 -5.47
CA SER A 195 18.52 4.90 -6.53
C SER A 195 19.86 4.20 -6.28
N GLN A 196 20.11 3.73 -5.05
CA GLN A 196 21.33 3.00 -4.68
C GLN A 196 21.00 1.76 -3.83
N THR A 197 21.86 0.75 -3.90
CA THR A 197 21.68 -0.49 -3.14
C THR A 197 21.79 -0.22 -1.62
N SER A 198 20.69 -0.42 -0.91
CA SER A 198 20.66 -0.26 0.54
C SER A 198 21.44 -1.40 1.21
N HIS A 199 22.51 -1.07 1.93
CA HIS A 199 23.02 -1.96 2.98
C HIS A 199 22.10 -1.79 4.18
N ASP A 200 21.10 -2.67 4.32
CA ASP A 200 20.43 -2.84 5.60
C ASP A 200 21.39 -3.67 6.47
N GLY A 201 22.09 -3.01 7.39
CA GLY A 201 23.01 -3.66 8.34
C GLY A 201 22.33 -4.70 9.23
N THR A 202 20.99 -4.81 9.15
CA THR A 202 20.18 -5.89 9.66
C THR A 202 19.70 -6.82 8.55
N SER A 203 20.63 -7.41 7.80
CA SER A 203 20.40 -8.68 7.11
C SER A 203 20.12 -9.77 8.16
N MET A 204 18.96 -9.70 8.82
CA MET A 204 18.24 -10.92 9.08
C MET A 204 18.01 -11.52 7.70
N ASP A 205 18.55 -12.70 7.43
CA ASP A 205 18.26 -13.51 6.23
C ASP A 205 16.78 -13.95 6.17
N ILE A 206 15.86 -13.12 6.69
CA ILE A 206 14.49 -13.41 7.06
C ILE A 206 13.67 -12.25 6.55
N SER A 207 12.91 -12.53 5.49
CA SER A 207 11.94 -11.59 4.96
C SER A 207 10.96 -11.17 6.04
N MET A 208 10.55 -9.90 6.03
CA MET A 208 9.50 -9.40 6.90
C MET A 208 8.24 -10.27 6.75
N PRO A 209 7.56 -10.61 7.86
CA PRO A 209 6.43 -11.51 7.80
C PRO A 209 5.18 -10.81 7.27
N ASN A 210 4.24 -11.60 6.74
CA ASN A 210 2.90 -11.09 6.50
C ASN A 210 2.19 -10.82 7.83
N ARG A 211 1.49 -9.69 7.90
CA ARG A 211 0.72 -9.30 9.08
C ARG A 211 -0.35 -10.35 9.37
N TYR A 212 -0.50 -10.69 10.65
CA TYR A 212 -1.52 -11.59 11.11
C TYR A 212 -2.92 -10.97 10.90
N PRO A 213 -3.91 -11.72 10.42
CA PRO A 213 -5.23 -11.16 10.09
C PRO A 213 -5.93 -10.55 11.31
N ARG A 214 -6.59 -9.41 11.10
CA ARG A 214 -7.49 -8.81 12.10
C ARG A 214 -8.70 -9.72 12.33
N SER A 215 -9.11 -9.87 13.59
CA SER A 215 -10.24 -10.73 13.98
C SER A 215 -11.60 -10.23 13.50
N SER A 216 -11.71 -8.95 13.16
CA SER A 216 -12.94 -8.29 12.71
C SER A 216 -12.62 -7.02 11.92
N SER A 217 -13.42 -6.71 10.91
CA SER A 217 -13.39 -5.45 10.15
C SER A 217 -14.78 -4.81 10.09
N GLY A 218 -14.84 -3.48 9.92
CA GLY A 218 -16.08 -2.72 9.76
C GLY A 218 -16.11 -1.39 10.52
N GLU A 219 -17.02 -0.49 10.14
CA GLU A 219 -17.11 0.90 10.64
C GLU A 219 -17.18 0.98 12.19
N VAL A 220 -17.97 0.12 12.83
CA VAL A 220 -18.11 0.09 14.30
C VAL A 220 -16.80 -0.33 14.98
N VAL A 221 -16.09 -1.29 14.39
CA VAL A 221 -14.83 -1.83 14.90
C VAL A 221 -13.72 -0.79 14.79
N GLU A 222 -13.61 -0.13 13.64
CA GLU A 222 -12.60 0.92 13.41
C GLU A 222 -12.88 2.15 14.29
N ASN A 223 -14.14 2.54 14.48
CA ASN A 223 -14.49 3.63 15.39
C ASN A 223 -14.16 3.31 16.87
N ALA A 224 -14.36 2.06 17.29
CA ALA A 224 -13.94 1.61 18.62
C ALA A 224 -12.41 1.59 18.73
N TYR A 225 -11.70 1.14 17.71
CA TYR A 225 -10.23 1.15 17.67
C TYR A 225 -9.68 2.58 17.78
N PHE A 226 -10.24 3.52 17.01
CA PHE A 226 -9.89 4.94 17.08
C PHE A 226 -10.07 5.51 18.50
N ARG A 227 -11.23 5.26 19.14
CA ARG A 227 -11.48 5.73 20.52
C ARG A 227 -10.49 5.14 21.52
N LEU A 228 -10.18 3.85 21.41
CA LEU A 228 -9.23 3.18 22.30
C LEU A 228 -7.80 3.71 22.15
N LEU A 229 -7.37 4.06 20.93
CA LEU A 229 -6.06 4.66 20.70
C LEU A 229 -5.97 6.09 21.24
N ARG A 230 -7.09 6.82 21.26
CA ARG A 230 -7.20 8.19 21.74
C ARG A 230 -7.22 8.33 23.27
N SER A 231 -7.74 7.34 23.99
CA SER A 231 -7.84 7.39 25.45
C SER A 231 -6.45 7.38 26.12
N PRO A 232 -6.13 8.33 27.01
CA PRO A 232 -4.88 8.34 27.79
C PRO A 232 -4.71 7.09 28.67
N GLU A 233 -3.46 6.78 29.05
CA GLU A 233 -3.16 5.70 29.99
C GLU A 233 -3.83 5.99 31.36
N GLY A 234 -4.49 4.97 31.92
CA GLY A 234 -5.14 5.04 33.22
C GLY A 234 -6.59 5.54 33.22
N GLU A 235 -7.12 6.01 32.08
CA GLU A 235 -8.57 6.22 31.95
C GLU A 235 -9.33 4.89 31.90
N GLU A 236 -10.50 4.83 32.54
CA GLU A 236 -11.37 3.67 32.43
C GLU A 236 -11.90 3.55 31.01
N ILE A 237 -11.64 2.40 30.38
CA ILE A 237 -12.18 2.08 29.05
C ILE A 237 -13.70 2.12 29.12
N ALA A 238 -14.32 2.88 28.22
CA ALA A 238 -15.77 2.99 28.13
C ALA A 238 -16.41 1.60 28.05
N GLN A 239 -17.54 1.42 28.74
CA GLN A 239 -18.23 0.12 28.83
C GLN A 239 -18.56 -0.46 27.45
N ASP A 240 -18.89 0.42 26.49
CA ASP A 240 -19.22 0.05 25.11
C ASP A 240 -18.00 -0.43 24.31
N ASP A 241 -16.79 0.06 24.65
CA ASP A 241 -15.53 -0.28 23.95
C ASP A 241 -14.78 -1.43 24.62
N TYR A 242 -15.12 -1.80 25.86
CA TYR A 242 -14.41 -2.81 26.64
C TYR A 242 -14.41 -4.21 26.01
N ALA A 243 -15.53 -4.59 25.37
CA ALA A 243 -15.61 -5.86 24.65
C ALA A 243 -14.64 -5.89 23.47
N GLN A 244 -14.54 -4.77 22.75
CA GLN A 244 -13.67 -4.64 21.60
C GLN A 244 -12.20 -4.56 22.01
N TYR A 245 -11.87 -3.85 23.08
CA TYR A 245 -10.53 -3.81 23.66
C TYR A 245 -10.02 -5.22 24.02
N LYS A 246 -10.86 -6.03 24.66
CA LYS A 246 -10.54 -7.43 24.98
C LYS A 246 -10.29 -8.25 23.73
N LEU A 247 -11.10 -8.06 22.68
CA LEU A 247 -10.95 -8.76 21.42
C LEU A 247 -9.60 -8.42 20.76
N PHE A 248 -9.26 -7.13 20.68
CA PHE A 248 -8.01 -6.67 20.07
C PHE A 248 -6.78 -7.15 20.83
N THR A 249 -6.80 -7.03 22.16
CA THR A 249 -5.70 -7.51 23.01
C THR A 249 -5.53 -9.03 22.88
N ALA A 250 -6.63 -9.79 22.90
CA ALA A 250 -6.58 -11.24 22.71
C ALA A 250 -6.05 -11.63 21.32
N ALA A 251 -6.37 -10.85 20.28
CA ALA A 251 -5.86 -11.06 18.93
C ALA A 251 -4.34 -10.84 18.86
N ASN A 252 -3.81 -9.80 19.52
CA ASN A 252 -2.36 -9.59 19.63
C ASN A 252 -1.68 -10.71 20.43
N ASP A 253 -2.27 -11.15 21.55
CA ASP A 253 -1.74 -12.26 22.35
C ASP A 253 -1.72 -13.58 21.57
N GLU A 254 -2.77 -13.87 20.79
CA GLU A 254 -2.83 -15.04 19.90
C GLU A 254 -1.76 -14.94 18.80
N ALA A 255 -1.65 -13.78 18.15
CA ALA A 255 -0.64 -13.52 17.14
C ALA A 255 0.77 -13.68 17.71
N PHE A 256 1.06 -13.15 18.90
CA PHE A 256 2.34 -13.34 19.58
C PHE A 256 2.64 -14.83 19.84
N GLY A 257 1.66 -15.59 20.32
CA GLY A 257 1.79 -17.03 20.51
C GLY A 257 2.12 -17.77 19.20
N LYS A 258 1.45 -17.41 18.10
CA LYS A 258 1.71 -17.96 16.76
C LYS A 258 3.09 -17.55 16.23
N TRP A 259 3.45 -16.28 16.36
CA TRP A 259 4.78 -15.77 15.99
C TRP A 259 5.90 -16.52 16.72
N CYS A 260 5.76 -16.70 18.03
CA CYS A 260 6.68 -17.50 18.82
C CYS A 260 6.75 -18.96 18.32
N SER A 261 5.62 -19.57 17.97
CA SER A 261 5.62 -20.94 17.44
C SER A 261 6.31 -21.06 16.08
N LEU A 262 6.13 -20.07 15.20
CA LEU A 262 6.64 -20.07 13.83
C LEU A 262 8.13 -19.73 13.78
N TYR A 263 8.57 -18.78 14.61
CA TYR A 263 9.87 -18.14 14.43
C TYR A 263 10.87 -18.38 15.58
N ARG A 264 10.49 -19.06 16.66
CA ARG A 264 11.36 -19.22 17.85
C ARG A 264 12.75 -19.76 17.54
N THR A 265 12.86 -20.85 16.78
CA THR A 265 14.16 -21.44 16.47
C THR A 265 15.00 -20.52 15.58
N ARG A 266 14.36 -19.79 14.67
CA ARG A 266 15.04 -18.97 13.66
C ARG A 266 15.47 -17.60 14.20
N LEU A 267 14.68 -17.03 15.10
CA LEU A 267 14.91 -15.72 15.72
C LEU A 267 15.47 -15.82 17.15
N GLU A 268 15.79 -17.04 17.60
CA GLU A 268 16.31 -17.32 18.95
C GLU A 268 15.43 -16.76 20.07
N ILE A 269 14.11 -16.78 19.87
CA ILE A 269 13.15 -16.20 20.82
C ILE A 269 13.22 -16.96 22.16
N PRO A 270 13.32 -16.27 23.31
CA PRO A 270 13.39 -16.91 24.60
C PRO A 270 12.15 -17.76 24.91
N THR A 271 12.30 -18.69 25.84
CA THR A 271 11.18 -19.53 26.26
C THR A 271 10.16 -18.70 27.03
N THR A 272 8.92 -18.70 26.55
CA THR A 272 7.81 -17.93 27.11
C THR A 272 6.94 -18.81 28.01
N ARG A 273 6.37 -18.23 29.06
CA ARG A 273 5.44 -18.93 29.96
C ARG A 273 4.04 -19.03 29.32
N ARG A 274 3.15 -19.83 29.91
CA ARG A 274 1.73 -19.82 29.52
C ARG A 274 1.16 -18.41 29.76
N ARG A 275 0.47 -17.85 28.76
CA ARG A 275 -0.07 -16.47 28.75
C ARG A 275 1.00 -15.37 28.75
N SER A 276 2.16 -15.63 28.18
CA SER A 276 3.11 -14.56 27.83
C SER A 276 2.56 -13.69 26.71
N ASN A 277 2.90 -12.41 26.76
CA ASN A 277 2.65 -11.40 25.73
C ASN A 277 3.99 -10.71 25.36
N PRO A 278 4.04 -9.84 24.33
CA PRO A 278 5.28 -9.17 23.92
C PRO A 278 6.03 -8.50 25.08
N ARG A 279 5.31 -7.83 25.97
CA ARG A 279 5.87 -7.11 27.12
C ARG A 279 6.58 -8.01 28.13
N THR A 280 6.22 -9.30 28.20
CA THR A 280 6.93 -10.26 29.08
C THR A 280 8.37 -10.55 28.66
N ILE A 281 8.74 -10.24 27.42
CA ILE A 281 10.10 -10.39 26.88
C ILE A 281 10.68 -9.05 26.38
N ALA A 282 10.11 -7.92 26.82
CA ALA A 282 10.48 -6.58 26.34
C ALA A 282 11.97 -6.29 26.45
N SER A 283 12.61 -6.61 27.59
CA SER A 283 14.05 -6.38 27.78
C SER A 283 14.90 -7.09 26.72
N TRP A 284 14.54 -8.34 26.38
CA TRP A 284 15.22 -9.10 25.33
C TRP A 284 14.91 -8.54 23.94
N LEU A 285 13.68 -8.11 23.67
CA LEU A 285 13.30 -7.50 22.40
C LEU A 285 14.03 -6.17 22.14
N LEU A 286 14.22 -5.35 23.18
CA LEU A 286 14.97 -4.08 23.10
C LEU A 286 16.47 -4.30 22.83
N GLU A 287 17.03 -5.45 23.22
CA GLU A 287 18.39 -5.87 22.83
C GLU A 287 18.44 -6.38 21.38
N HIS A 288 17.31 -6.88 20.84
CA HIS A 288 17.20 -7.52 19.53
C HIS A 288 16.21 -6.77 18.63
N VAL A 289 16.49 -5.49 18.37
CA VAL A 289 15.55 -4.59 17.67
C VAL A 289 15.09 -5.11 16.30
N GLY A 290 15.92 -5.87 15.55
CA GLY A 290 15.48 -6.50 14.31
C GLY A 290 14.32 -7.50 14.52
N VAL A 291 14.38 -8.27 15.62
CA VAL A 291 13.32 -9.19 16.03
C VAL A 291 12.09 -8.42 16.51
N LEU A 292 12.28 -7.28 17.17
CA LEU A 292 11.19 -6.38 17.58
C LEU A 292 10.42 -5.82 16.38
N ARG A 293 11.13 -5.32 15.35
CA ARG A 293 10.52 -4.89 14.08
C ARG A 293 9.71 -6.04 13.44
N HIS A 294 10.28 -7.24 13.41
CA HIS A 294 9.63 -8.43 12.86
C HIS A 294 8.36 -8.80 13.64
N LEU A 295 8.35 -8.65 14.97
CA LEU A 295 7.16 -8.86 15.78
C LEU A 295 6.06 -7.84 15.45
N PHE A 296 6.37 -6.55 15.46
CA PHE A 296 5.38 -5.50 15.18
C PHE A 296 4.82 -5.55 13.76
N ALA A 297 5.60 -6.01 12.78
CA ALA A 297 5.09 -6.32 11.44
C ALA A 297 4.10 -7.50 11.42
N PHE A 298 4.26 -8.46 12.32
CA PHE A 298 3.36 -9.62 12.42
C PHE A 298 2.05 -9.30 13.16
N LEU A 299 2.03 -8.38 14.11
CA LEU A 299 0.85 -8.13 14.95
C LEU A 299 -0.35 -7.55 14.15
N PRO A 300 -1.59 -7.96 14.43
CA PRO A 300 -2.78 -7.41 13.77
C PRO A 300 -3.09 -5.95 14.16
N TYR A 301 -2.79 -5.58 15.41
CA TYR A 301 -3.04 -4.26 16.00
C TYR A 301 -1.74 -3.69 16.62
N PRO A 302 -0.74 -3.33 15.81
CA PRO A 302 0.56 -2.87 16.30
C PRO A 302 0.50 -1.54 17.06
N GLU A 303 -0.41 -0.63 16.70
CA GLU A 303 -0.57 0.67 17.36
C GLU A 303 -1.04 0.49 18.80
N LEU A 304 -2.01 -0.42 19.01
CA LEU A 304 -2.50 -0.75 20.34
C LEU A 304 -1.44 -1.47 21.17
N GLU A 305 -0.61 -2.32 20.56
CA GLU A 305 0.52 -2.91 21.29
C GLU A 305 1.52 -1.83 21.71
N ALA A 306 1.91 -0.93 20.79
CA ALA A 306 2.84 0.15 21.09
C ALA A 306 2.33 1.07 22.20
N LYS A 307 1.03 1.40 22.19
CA LYS A 307 0.37 2.19 23.25
C LYS A 307 0.44 1.52 24.63
N GLN A 308 0.58 0.19 24.69
CA GLN A 308 0.69 -0.56 25.96
C GLN A 308 2.14 -0.68 26.47
N TRP A 309 3.14 -0.20 25.70
CA TRP A 309 4.53 -0.16 26.13
C TRP A 309 4.78 1.12 26.92
N THR A 310 5.76 1.07 27.83
CA THR A 310 6.16 2.29 28.55
C THR A 310 6.84 3.25 27.59
N SER A 311 6.64 4.56 27.78
CA SER A 311 7.32 5.58 26.96
C SER A 311 8.85 5.41 27.00
N THR A 312 9.41 5.03 28.15
CA THR A 312 10.84 4.71 28.30
C THR A 312 11.30 3.60 27.35
N ASP A 313 10.53 2.51 27.24
CA ASP A 313 10.86 1.40 26.33
C ASP A 313 10.79 1.84 24.87
N LEU A 314 9.78 2.64 24.51
CA LEU A 314 9.64 3.20 23.16
C LEU A 314 10.81 4.14 22.81
N TYR A 315 11.21 5.01 23.73
CA TYR A 315 12.34 5.92 23.51
C TYR A 315 13.67 5.16 23.44
N GLN A 316 13.84 4.11 24.25
CA GLN A 316 15.01 3.25 24.15
C GLN A 316 15.08 2.57 22.78
N TRP A 317 13.97 2.02 22.28
CA TRP A 317 13.91 1.45 20.95
C TRP A 317 14.22 2.52 19.88
N GLY A 318 13.54 3.67 19.93
CA GLY A 318 13.72 4.76 18.98
C GLY A 318 15.15 5.29 18.91
N ALA A 319 15.84 5.38 20.05
CA ALA A 319 17.25 5.77 20.08
C ALA A 319 18.17 4.77 19.34
N VAL A 320 17.86 3.47 19.41
CA VAL A 320 18.58 2.43 18.65
C VAL A 320 18.31 2.57 17.16
N GLU A 321 17.07 2.87 16.77
CA GLU A 321 16.71 3.08 15.35
C GLU A 321 17.37 4.34 14.78
N ALA A 322 17.34 5.46 15.51
CA ALA A 322 18.06 6.68 15.13
C ALA A 322 19.57 6.43 14.96
N PHE A 323 20.18 5.71 15.91
CA PHE A 323 21.59 5.35 15.83
C PHE A 323 21.91 4.52 14.58
N ARG A 324 21.05 3.55 14.24
CA ARG A 324 21.22 2.71 13.04
C ARG A 324 21.12 3.53 11.77
N GLU A 325 20.06 4.32 11.62
CA GLU A 325 19.85 5.16 10.45
C GLU A 325 21.00 6.16 10.24
N GLN A 326 21.47 6.79 11.31
CA GLN A 326 22.61 7.70 11.27
C GLN A 326 23.90 6.98 10.89
N SER A 327 24.17 5.81 11.48
CA SER A 327 25.38 5.03 11.19
C SER A 327 25.38 4.52 9.75
N ASP A 328 24.23 4.05 9.26
CA ASP A 328 24.05 3.59 7.89
C ASP A 328 24.23 4.73 6.88
N ALA A 329 23.69 5.92 7.17
CA ALA A 329 23.89 7.09 6.31
C ALA A 329 25.36 7.51 6.23
N ILE A 330 26.08 7.55 7.37
CA ILE A 330 27.52 7.82 7.38
C ILE A 330 28.28 6.78 6.54
N TRP A 331 27.91 5.50 6.67
CA TRP A 331 28.52 4.42 5.90
C TRP A 331 28.24 4.54 4.40
N ARG A 332 27.01 4.87 3.99
CA ARG A 332 26.64 5.05 2.58
C ARG A 332 27.43 6.18 1.94
N ILE A 333 27.44 7.35 2.58
CA ILE A 333 28.18 8.52 2.09
C ILE A 333 29.67 8.21 1.97
N MET A 334 30.26 7.46 2.93
CA MET A 334 31.66 7.04 2.87
C MET A 334 31.99 6.18 1.64
N ASN A 335 31.08 5.29 1.24
CA ASN A 335 31.30 4.34 0.15
C ASN A 335 30.79 4.83 -1.22
N ASP A 336 30.05 5.93 -1.27
CA ASP A 336 29.50 6.46 -2.51
C ASP A 336 30.57 7.16 -3.36
N SER A 337 30.98 6.51 -4.45
CA SER A 337 31.99 7.04 -5.37
C SER A 337 31.59 8.36 -6.05
N THR A 338 30.30 8.70 -6.08
CA THR A 338 29.81 9.97 -6.63
C THR A 338 30.04 11.15 -5.67
N MET A 339 30.18 10.88 -4.37
CA MET A 339 30.40 11.89 -3.35
C MET A 339 31.82 12.47 -3.38
N ALA A 340 31.93 13.76 -3.08
CA ALA A 340 33.20 14.47 -2.98
C ALA A 340 34.16 13.77 -2.00
N GLN A 341 35.45 13.69 -2.38
CA GLN A 341 36.46 13.00 -1.57
C GLN A 341 36.55 13.54 -0.14
N GLU A 342 36.38 14.85 0.05
CA GLU A 342 36.37 15.48 1.37
C GLU A 342 35.25 14.92 2.28
N ALA A 343 34.04 14.76 1.74
CA ALA A 343 32.91 14.20 2.48
C ALA A 343 33.14 12.72 2.80
N ARG A 344 33.68 11.95 1.86
CA ARG A 344 34.03 10.53 2.07
C ARG A 344 35.09 10.33 3.14
N ASP A 345 36.15 11.12 3.12
CA ASP A 345 37.23 11.05 4.12
C ASP A 345 36.72 11.45 5.51
N PHE A 346 35.85 12.47 5.58
CA PHE A 346 35.19 12.89 6.81
C PHE A 346 34.30 11.78 7.39
N CYS A 347 33.44 11.19 6.57
CA CYS A 347 32.57 10.06 6.96
C CYS A 347 33.39 8.82 7.33
N SER A 348 34.53 8.56 6.68
CA SER A 348 35.43 7.46 7.05
C SER A 348 36.01 7.61 8.45
N SER A 349 36.51 8.81 8.78
CA SER A 349 36.99 9.13 10.12
C SER A 349 35.88 9.02 11.15
N TRP A 350 34.68 9.52 10.82
CA TRP A 350 33.52 9.48 11.70
C TRP A 350 33.03 8.06 11.95
N HIS A 351 32.82 7.27 10.90
CA HIS A 351 32.42 5.86 10.99
C HIS A 351 33.42 5.08 11.85
N SER A 352 34.73 5.26 11.65
CA SER A 352 35.73 4.60 12.49
C SER A 352 35.63 5.00 13.97
N ALA A 353 35.23 6.23 14.28
CA ALA A 353 35.03 6.67 15.67
C ALA A 353 33.76 6.07 16.29
N VAL A 354 32.68 5.92 15.51
CA VAL A 354 31.43 5.30 15.94
C VAL A 354 31.61 3.80 16.16
N SER A 355 32.25 3.08 15.23
CA SER A 355 32.38 1.63 15.29
C SER A 355 33.42 1.14 16.30
N LYS A 356 34.48 1.92 16.57
CA LYS A 356 35.59 1.52 17.48
C LYS A 356 35.55 2.21 18.83
N GLY A 357 34.63 3.17 19.02
CA GLY A 357 34.47 3.90 20.28
C GLY A 357 33.80 3.06 21.38
N PRO A 358 33.81 3.55 22.64
CA PRO A 358 33.07 2.92 23.73
C PRO A 358 31.56 2.86 23.42
N GLU A 359 30.92 1.74 23.73
CA GLU A 359 29.49 1.51 23.52
C GLU A 359 28.61 2.57 24.21
N SER A 360 29.05 3.08 25.36
CA SER A 360 28.39 4.16 26.10
C SER A 360 28.32 5.50 25.35
N THR A 361 29.14 5.70 24.32
CA THR A 361 29.25 6.97 23.59
C THR A 361 28.83 6.88 22.12
N ARG A 362 28.59 5.67 21.58
CA ARG A 362 28.36 5.47 20.14
C ARG A 362 27.12 6.19 19.63
N PHE A 363 26.04 6.21 20.42
CA PHE A 363 24.79 6.89 20.08
C PHE A 363 24.99 8.41 19.97
N GLN A 364 25.67 9.00 20.97
CA GLN A 364 26.00 10.42 20.98
C GLN A 364 26.94 10.80 19.83
N LEU A 365 27.91 9.93 19.51
CA LEU A 365 28.84 10.16 18.41
C LEU A 365 28.16 10.08 17.03
N ALA A 366 27.23 9.14 16.82
CA ALA A 366 26.48 9.03 15.58
C ALA A 366 25.51 10.21 15.39
N GLY A 367 24.90 10.68 16.48
CA GLY A 367 23.97 11.83 16.49
C GLY A 367 24.63 13.19 16.69
N ASP A 368 25.95 13.32 16.58
CA ASP A 368 26.68 14.57 16.87
C ASP A 368 26.24 15.70 15.93
N SER A 369 25.52 16.69 16.48
CA SER A 369 24.95 17.79 15.72
C SER A 369 25.99 18.70 15.05
N GLN A 370 27.19 18.82 15.61
CA GLN A 370 28.25 19.62 14.99
C GLN A 370 28.84 18.91 13.77
N ARG A 371 28.99 17.58 13.86
CA ARG A 371 29.45 16.77 12.72
C ARG A 371 28.42 16.73 11.61
N TRP A 372 27.15 16.56 11.94
CA TRP A 372 26.06 16.65 10.95
C TRP A 372 25.97 18.03 10.32
N ALA A 373 26.04 19.12 11.10
CA ALA A 373 26.04 20.47 10.55
C ALA A 373 27.24 20.75 9.63
N ARG A 374 28.40 20.12 9.89
CA ARG A 374 29.56 20.19 9.00
C ARG A 374 29.32 19.40 7.71
N LEU A 375 28.79 18.19 7.81
CA LEU A 375 28.49 17.33 6.66
C LEU A 375 27.40 17.96 5.77
N ARG A 376 26.35 18.54 6.36
CA ARG A 376 25.30 19.29 5.65
C ARG A 376 25.86 20.37 4.73
N ARG A 377 26.92 21.08 5.14
CA ARG A 377 27.58 22.11 4.32
C ARG A 377 28.35 21.54 3.13
N MET A 378 28.71 20.26 3.19
CA MET A 378 29.45 19.57 2.12
C MET A 378 28.51 18.93 1.09
N ILE A 379 27.38 18.35 1.54
CA ILE A 379 26.54 17.46 0.71
C ILE A 379 25.06 17.84 0.65
N GLY A 380 24.63 18.94 1.29
CA GLY A 380 23.22 19.32 1.35
C GLY A 380 22.44 18.70 2.54
N PRO A 381 21.25 19.24 2.87
CA PRO A 381 20.41 18.76 3.97
C PRO A 381 19.73 17.40 3.72
N GLU A 382 19.45 17.04 2.48
CA GLU A 382 18.72 15.85 2.05
C GLU A 382 19.41 14.55 2.51
N CYS A 383 20.73 14.47 2.38
CA CYS A 383 21.52 13.30 2.79
C CYS A 383 21.77 13.23 4.30
N CYS A 384 21.35 14.22 5.08
CA CYS A 384 21.63 14.28 6.51
C CYS A 384 20.58 13.52 7.34
N ARG A 385 20.99 12.95 8.48
CA ARG A 385 20.11 12.22 9.44
C ARG A 385 20.13 12.85 10.83
N GLU A 386 20.34 14.16 10.90
CA GLU A 386 20.26 14.90 12.15
C GLU A 386 18.83 15.32 12.50
N ASP A 387 18.60 15.55 13.78
CA ASP A 387 17.35 16.13 14.23
C ASP A 387 17.24 17.59 13.79
N THR A 388 16.27 17.84 12.91
CA THR A 388 15.90 19.17 12.40
C THR A 388 14.49 19.57 12.82
N THR A 389 13.84 18.77 13.65
CA THR A 389 12.41 18.90 13.99
C THR A 389 12.18 19.92 15.11
N GLY A 390 13.21 20.16 15.94
CA GLY A 390 13.09 20.96 17.15
C GLY A 390 12.48 20.19 18.33
N LEU A 391 12.23 18.89 18.17
CA LEU A 391 11.86 18.00 19.26
C LEU A 391 13.05 17.80 20.21
N ASP A 392 12.76 17.32 21.41
CA ASP A 392 13.78 16.81 22.31
C ASP A 392 14.19 15.38 21.93
N GLY A 393 15.12 14.80 22.70
CA GLY A 393 15.62 13.46 22.42
C GLY A 393 14.53 12.37 22.48
N GLU A 394 13.48 12.58 23.28
CA GLU A 394 12.36 11.64 23.40
C GLU A 394 11.46 11.71 22.17
N GLY A 395 11.10 12.92 21.73
CA GLY A 395 10.35 13.11 20.48
C GLY A 395 11.11 12.64 19.25
N TRP A 396 12.43 12.88 19.19
CA TRP A 396 13.27 12.36 18.12
C TRP A 396 13.31 10.84 18.10
N ALA A 397 13.44 10.19 19.25
CA ALA A 397 13.37 8.74 19.36
C ALA A 397 12.00 8.21 18.91
N LEU A 398 10.91 8.84 19.32
CA LEU A 398 9.55 8.42 18.96
C LEU A 398 9.33 8.39 17.44
N ILE A 399 9.76 9.42 16.69
CA ILE A 399 9.61 9.44 15.22
C ILE A 399 10.23 8.19 14.57
N HIS A 400 11.34 7.69 15.10
CA HIS A 400 12.02 6.52 14.53
C HIS A 400 11.29 5.20 14.82
N VAL A 401 10.34 5.19 15.76
CA VAL A 401 9.51 4.01 16.06
C VAL A 401 8.27 3.94 15.18
N LEU A 402 7.69 5.09 14.80
CA LEU A 402 6.44 5.19 14.04
C LEU A 402 6.36 4.27 12.80
N PRO A 403 7.41 4.10 11.98
CA PRO A 403 7.38 3.23 10.81
C PRO A 403 7.08 1.76 11.12
N TYR A 404 7.45 1.30 12.32
CA TYR A 404 7.35 -0.09 12.71
C TYR A 404 6.03 -0.40 13.42
N VAL A 405 5.46 0.59 14.10
CA VAL A 405 4.26 0.43 14.93
C VAL A 405 2.97 0.84 14.23
N THR A 406 3.06 1.49 13.07
CA THR A 406 1.91 1.92 12.27
C THR A 406 1.58 0.88 11.20
N SER A 407 0.39 0.29 11.24
CA SER A 407 0.00 -0.81 10.36
C SER A 407 -0.10 -0.43 8.89
N THR A 408 -0.43 0.84 8.61
CA THR A 408 -0.58 1.41 7.26
C THR A 408 0.70 2.07 6.75
N TRP A 409 1.80 2.05 7.50
CA TRP A 409 3.01 2.80 7.12
C TRP A 409 3.51 2.46 5.72
N SER A 410 3.57 1.16 5.40
CA SER A 410 4.05 0.65 4.11
C SER A 410 3.21 1.09 2.91
N THR A 411 1.96 1.53 3.12
CA THR A 411 1.11 2.03 2.05
C THR A 411 1.25 3.54 1.83
N THR A 412 1.91 4.26 2.74
CA THR A 412 2.15 5.70 2.63
C THR A 412 3.34 6.01 1.71
N PRO A 413 3.48 7.25 1.21
CA PRO A 413 4.69 7.68 0.51
C PRO A 413 5.98 7.42 1.32
N MET A 414 5.95 7.65 2.63
CA MET A 414 7.09 7.41 3.53
C MET A 414 7.46 5.93 3.66
N GLY A 415 6.45 5.05 3.59
CA GLY A 415 6.66 3.60 3.59
C GLY A 415 7.36 3.07 2.36
N ARG A 416 7.29 3.80 1.23
CA ARG A 416 8.00 3.47 -0.01
C ARG A 416 9.47 3.90 0.01
N SER A 417 9.86 4.77 0.95
CA SER A 417 11.23 5.29 1.09
C SER A 417 11.79 5.07 2.51
N PRO A 418 11.87 3.84 3.04
CA PRO A 418 12.05 3.58 4.48
C PRO A 418 13.33 4.18 5.10
N SER A 419 14.35 4.44 4.29
CA SER A 419 15.61 5.09 4.70
C SER A 419 15.60 6.63 4.62
N GLY A 420 14.45 7.24 4.31
CA GLY A 420 14.27 8.70 4.22
C GLY A 420 14.56 9.42 5.52
N ALA A 421 15.08 10.65 5.44
CA ALA A 421 15.39 11.44 6.63
C ALA A 421 14.12 11.74 7.44
N ARG A 422 14.09 11.29 8.70
CA ARG A 422 12.94 11.49 9.61
C ARG A 422 12.56 12.96 9.81
N GLY A 423 13.55 13.86 9.78
CA GLY A 423 13.31 15.30 9.84
C GLY A 423 12.49 15.82 8.65
N ILE A 424 12.76 15.32 7.44
CA ILE A 424 12.00 15.69 6.24
C ILE A 424 10.58 15.19 6.37
N TRP A 425 10.38 13.95 6.81
CA TRP A 425 9.04 13.41 7.00
C TRP A 425 8.21 14.22 8.00
N TYR A 426 8.82 14.64 9.10
CA TYR A 426 8.17 15.48 10.09
C TYR A 426 7.75 16.85 9.53
N HIS A 427 8.59 17.47 8.69
CA HIS A 427 8.29 18.78 8.08
C HIS A 427 7.23 18.68 6.98
N GLU A 428 7.40 17.72 6.05
CA GLU A 428 6.58 17.59 4.84
C GLU A 428 5.22 16.92 5.07
N PHE A 429 5.08 16.04 6.08
CA PHE A 429 3.83 15.32 6.34
C PHE A 429 3.19 15.76 7.66
N PRO A 430 2.14 16.61 7.62
CA PRO A 430 1.42 17.05 8.81
C PRO A 430 0.92 15.90 9.68
N SER A 431 0.52 14.77 9.09
CA SER A 431 0.05 13.58 9.82
C SER A 431 1.14 12.98 10.72
N VAL A 432 2.42 13.06 10.35
CA VAL A 432 3.54 12.63 11.21
C VAL A 432 3.64 13.57 12.42
N ARG A 433 3.60 14.88 12.18
CA ARG A 433 3.61 15.89 13.24
C ARG A 433 2.46 15.72 14.22
N GLU A 434 1.24 15.59 13.70
CA GLU A 434 0.03 15.39 14.48
C GLU A 434 0.12 14.12 15.34
N LEU A 435 0.60 13.01 14.77
CA LEU A 435 0.78 11.77 15.53
C LEU A 435 1.86 11.92 16.61
N CYS A 436 3.00 12.54 16.30
CA CYS A 436 4.07 12.77 17.28
C CYS A 436 3.59 13.60 18.46
N HIS A 437 2.96 14.75 18.20
CA HIS A 437 2.44 15.62 19.26
C HIS A 437 1.27 14.97 20.01
N GLY A 438 0.38 14.26 19.32
CA GLY A 438 -0.69 13.49 19.94
C GLY A 438 -0.15 12.48 20.97
N ILE A 439 0.89 11.73 20.62
CA ILE A 439 1.50 10.75 21.53
C ILE A 439 2.26 11.45 22.66
N LEU A 440 3.09 12.45 22.37
CA LEU A 440 3.94 13.12 23.37
C LEU A 440 3.12 13.92 24.40
N ASP A 441 2.09 14.63 23.94
CA ASP A 441 1.34 15.56 24.78
C ASP A 441 0.12 14.89 25.43
N HIS A 442 -0.44 13.85 24.80
CA HIS A 442 -1.75 13.28 25.17
C HIS A 442 -1.81 11.75 25.16
N GLU A 443 -0.70 11.06 24.86
CA GLU A 443 -0.68 9.61 24.64
C GLU A 443 -1.70 9.14 23.59
N ASP A 444 -2.07 10.03 22.66
CA ASP A 444 -3.08 9.81 21.62
C ASP A 444 -2.43 9.19 20.37
N TRP A 445 -2.74 7.93 20.12
CA TRP A 445 -2.24 7.15 18.97
C TRP A 445 -3.22 7.16 17.78
N SER A 446 -4.38 7.81 17.90
CA SER A 446 -5.48 7.65 16.95
C SER A 446 -5.18 8.21 15.56
N ALA A 447 -4.29 9.21 15.46
CA ALA A 447 -3.83 9.76 14.19
C ALA A 447 -3.09 8.72 13.32
N ALA A 448 -2.57 7.63 13.91
CA ALA A 448 -1.92 6.54 13.16
C ALA A 448 -2.88 5.82 12.19
N LEU A 449 -4.19 5.92 12.42
CA LEU A 449 -5.21 5.33 11.52
C LEU A 449 -5.52 6.19 10.30
N HIS A 450 -5.01 7.42 10.25
CA HIS A 450 -5.38 8.42 9.24
C HIS A 450 -4.23 8.83 8.35
N PHE A 451 -3.13 8.06 8.32
CA PHE A 451 -2.09 8.31 7.34
C PHE A 451 -2.65 8.21 5.92
N PRO A 452 -2.42 9.21 5.06
CA PRO A 452 -2.86 9.17 3.68
C PRO A 452 -2.12 8.04 2.95
N ALA A 453 -2.86 7.14 2.32
CA ALA A 453 -2.27 6.14 1.43
C ALA A 453 -1.62 6.83 0.22
N GLU A 454 -2.18 7.97 -0.23
CA GLU A 454 -1.64 8.83 -1.28
C GLU A 454 -2.11 10.26 -1.00
N GLN A 455 -1.27 11.27 -1.26
CA GLN A 455 -1.73 12.65 -1.31
C GLN A 455 -2.57 12.77 -2.58
N THR A 456 -3.89 12.76 -2.44
CA THR A 456 -4.75 12.84 -3.63
C THR A 456 -4.65 14.25 -4.20
N TRP A 457 -4.91 14.41 -5.50
CA TRP A 457 -4.98 15.73 -6.14
C TRP A 457 -5.98 16.68 -5.43
N MET A 458 -6.97 16.13 -4.72
CA MET A 458 -7.89 16.90 -3.88
C MET A 458 -7.25 17.42 -2.58
N ASP A 459 -6.30 16.69 -1.98
CA ASP A 459 -5.59 17.11 -0.78
C ASP A 459 -4.62 18.28 -1.08
N GLN A 460 -4.00 18.26 -2.26
CA GLN A 460 -3.22 19.40 -2.78
C GLN A 460 -4.10 20.64 -2.98
N HIS A 461 -5.28 20.50 -3.58
CA HIS A 461 -6.22 21.62 -3.73
C HIS A 461 -6.76 22.16 -2.40
N ALA A 462 -6.94 21.30 -1.40
CA ALA A 462 -7.34 21.74 -0.06
C ALA A 462 -6.21 22.53 0.63
N SER A 463 -4.94 22.13 0.45
CA SER A 463 -3.76 22.87 0.94
C SER A 463 -3.58 24.21 0.21
N ASP A 464 -3.79 24.24 -1.11
CA ASP A 464 -3.76 25.48 -1.91
C ASP A 464 -4.87 26.45 -1.50
N ALA A 465 -6.06 25.94 -1.20
CA ALA A 465 -7.17 26.72 -0.68
C ALA A 465 -6.94 27.22 0.76
N ALA A 466 -6.14 26.50 1.56
CA ALA A 466 -5.75 26.87 2.92
C ALA A 466 -4.56 27.86 2.96
N GLY A 467 -3.95 28.20 1.82
CA GLY A 467 -2.90 29.21 1.71
C GLY A 467 -1.52 28.77 2.20
N THR A 468 -1.30 27.48 2.39
CA THR A 468 0.01 26.89 2.69
C THR A 468 0.71 26.46 1.40
N THR A 469 1.13 27.43 0.60
CA THR A 469 2.01 27.17 -0.55
C THR A 469 3.47 27.10 -0.09
N VAL A 470 4.13 25.96 -0.35
CA VAL A 470 5.56 25.95 -0.70
C VAL A 470 5.62 26.02 -2.23
N PRO A 471 6.47 26.86 -2.84
CA PRO A 471 6.50 27.02 -4.29
C PRO A 471 7.14 25.79 -4.94
N THR A 472 6.40 25.07 -5.77
CA THR A 472 6.97 24.11 -6.72
C THR A 472 7.50 24.86 -7.95
N CYS A 473 8.78 24.67 -8.26
CA CYS A 473 9.35 25.02 -9.55
C CYS A 473 8.98 23.93 -10.58
N TYR A 474 8.70 24.39 -11.80
CA TYR A 474 8.27 23.66 -12.98
C TYR A 474 9.08 22.42 -13.34
#